data_AF-A0A8X7ZMJ7-F1
#
_entry.id   AF-A0A8X7ZMJ7-F1
#
_cell.length_a   1.000
_cell.length_b   1.000
_cell.length_c   1.000
_cell.angle_alpha   90.00
_cell.angle_beta   90.00
_cell.angle_gamma   90.00
#
_symmetry.space_group_name_H-M   'P 1'
#
loop_
_entity.id
_entity.type
_entity.pdbx_description
1 polymer ?
#
loop_
_entity_poly.entity_id
_entity_poly.type
_entity_poly.pdbx_seq_one_letter_code
_entity_poly.pdbx_strand_id
1 'polypeptide(L)'
;MKIVGIKPEKITYLCLLSACAHGGFIKQGWCFFECHDKNGMAPKSEHYAYMVDVVARAGHLVVAAYQFSCQMTVEPTASRLGALLSGCMKHRRFDLAEMIGRKLIETLSRENPWSVEGEEDSWV
;
A
#
# COMPACT_ATOMS: atom_id res chain seq x y z
N MET A 1 18.03 13.42 16.55
CA MET A 1 16.65 13.82 16.87
C MET A 1 16.26 13.45 18.31
N LYS A 2 15.97 12.18 18.66
CA LYS A 2 15.55 11.83 20.03
C LYS A 2 16.61 12.11 21.12
N ILE A 3 17.89 11.84 20.81
CA ILE A 3 19.02 12.00 21.73
C ILE A 3 19.25 13.46 22.17
N VAL A 4 18.78 14.41 21.35
CA VAL A 4 18.85 15.86 21.61
C VAL A 4 17.50 16.44 22.04
N GLY A 5 16.54 15.59 22.44
CA GLY A 5 15.22 16.02 22.91
C GLY A 5 14.26 16.52 21.82
N ILE A 6 14.64 16.45 20.54
CA ILE A 6 13.77 16.88 19.44
C ILE A 6 12.73 15.79 19.16
N LYS A 7 11.45 16.12 19.37
CA LYS A 7 10.33 15.25 19.04
C LYS A 7 10.27 15.05 17.52
N PRO A 8 10.32 13.81 17.02
CA PRO A 8 10.18 13.57 15.58
C PRO A 8 8.80 14.06 15.11
N GLU A 9 8.76 14.76 13.98
CA GLU A 9 7.51 15.23 13.38
C GLU A 9 7.01 14.26 12.31
N LYS A 10 5.79 14.51 11.79
CA LYS A 10 5.16 13.74 10.70
C LYS A 10 6.13 13.44 9.57
N ILE A 11 6.85 14.46 9.08
CA ILE A 11 7.76 14.32 7.93
C ILE A 11 8.94 13.40 8.24
N THR A 12 9.38 13.33 9.49
CA THR A 12 10.49 12.45 9.90
C THR A 12 10.08 10.98 9.75
N TYR A 13 8.88 10.63 10.20
CA TYR A 13 8.35 9.27 10.05
C TYR A 13 8.09 8.91 8.60
N LEU A 14 7.61 9.86 7.80
CA LEU A 14 7.41 9.68 6.37
C LEU A 14 8.74 9.31 5.68
N CYS A 15 9.81 10.04 5.96
CA CYS A 15 11.15 9.76 5.43
C CYS A 15 11.69 8.41 5.89
N LEU A 16 11.50 8.05 7.16
CA LEU A 16 11.93 6.76 7.71
C LEU A 16 11.20 5.59 7.06
N LEU A 17 9.87 5.70 6.87
CA LEU A 17 9.06 4.67 6.21
C LEU A 17 9.43 4.54 4.73
N SER A 18 9.66 5.65 4.02
CA SER A 18 10.16 5.66 2.64
C SER A 18 11.52 4.96 2.51
N ALA A 19 12.48 5.28 3.39
CA ALA A 19 13.77 4.61 3.41
C ALA A 19 13.65 3.10 3.69
N CYS A 20 12.73 2.70 4.58
CA CYS A 20 12.43 1.29 4.82
C CYS A 20 11.79 0.62 3.60
N ALA A 21 10.97 1.36 2.83
CA ALA A 21 10.31 0.86 1.64
C ALA A 21 11.35 0.57 0.54
N HIS A 22 12.23 1.53 0.29
CA HIS A 22 13.33 1.39 -0.67
C HIS A 22 14.34 0.32 -0.24
N GLY A 23 14.69 0.25 1.05
CA GLY A 23 15.66 -0.70 1.59
C GLY A 23 15.11 -2.10 1.88
N GLY A 24 13.79 -2.32 1.81
CA GLY A 24 13.16 -3.58 2.19
C GLY A 24 13.24 -3.89 3.69
N PHE A 25 13.37 -2.87 4.54
CA PHE A 25 13.60 -3.01 5.99
C PHE A 25 12.28 -3.09 6.77
N ILE A 26 11.65 -4.26 6.74
CA ILE A 26 10.27 -4.40 7.18
C ILE A 26 10.12 -4.28 8.70
N LYS A 27 11.02 -4.92 9.47
CA LYS A 27 10.98 -4.87 10.93
C LYS A 27 11.12 -3.43 11.43
N GLN A 28 12.01 -2.67 10.79
CA GLN A 28 12.21 -1.25 11.06
C GLN A 28 10.99 -0.43 10.64
N GLY A 29 10.39 -0.71 9.49
CA GLY A 29 9.15 -0.07 9.03
C GLY A 29 8.01 -0.20 10.05
N TRP A 30 7.74 -1.41 10.54
CA TRP A 30 6.74 -1.65 11.59
C TRP A 30 7.07 -0.93 12.89
N CYS A 31 8.34 -0.98 13.33
CA CYS A 31 8.79 -0.30 14.55
C CYS A 31 8.57 1.23 14.46
N PHE A 32 8.88 1.83 13.31
CA PHE A 32 8.65 3.26 13.09
C PHE A 32 7.18 3.60 12.98
N PHE A 33 6.36 2.75 12.36
CA PHE A 33 4.93 2.94 12.27
C PHE A 33 4.25 2.90 13.65
N GLU A 34 4.59 1.92 14.49
CA GLU A 34 4.11 1.87 15.87
C GLU A 34 4.60 3.05 16.71
N CYS A 35 5.85 3.48 16.51
CA CYS A 35 6.40 4.65 17.20
C CYS A 35 5.73 5.95 16.76
N HIS A 36 5.16 6.02 15.55
CA HIS A 36 4.40 7.18 15.09
C HIS A 36 3.08 7.28 15.89
N ASP A 37 2.35 6.16 15.98
CA ASP A 37 1.09 6.06 16.73
C ASP A 37 1.28 6.34 18.24
N LYS A 38 2.28 5.70 18.86
CA LYS A 38 2.63 5.90 20.29
C LYS A 38 3.03 7.34 20.64
N ASN A 39 3.44 8.15 19.66
CA ASN A 39 3.79 9.55 19.86
C ASN A 39 2.59 10.52 19.75
N GLY A 40 1.38 9.99 19.70
CA GLY A 40 0.12 10.76 19.60
C GLY A 40 -0.12 11.30 18.20
N MET A 41 0.62 10.82 17.20
CA MET A 41 0.42 11.18 15.80
C MET A 41 -0.35 10.02 15.17
N ALA A 42 -1.67 10.18 15.04
CA ALA A 42 -2.49 9.18 14.37
C ALA A 42 -1.98 8.98 12.93
N PRO A 43 -1.68 7.75 12.49
CA PRO A 43 -1.24 7.48 11.13
C PRO A 43 -2.27 8.03 10.11
N LYS A 44 -1.78 8.81 9.15
CA LYS A 44 -2.58 9.32 8.02
C LYS A 44 -2.38 8.45 6.77
N SER A 45 -3.28 8.56 5.79
CA SER A 45 -3.28 7.76 4.54
C SER A 45 -1.91 7.64 3.87
N GLU A 46 -1.09 8.68 3.91
CA GLU A 46 0.28 8.71 3.40
C GLU A 46 1.21 7.70 4.11
N HIS A 47 1.13 7.58 5.44
CA HIS A 47 1.97 6.65 6.22
C HIS A 47 1.58 5.19 5.95
N TYR A 48 0.29 4.94 5.79
CA TYR A 48 -0.19 3.63 5.36
C TYR A 48 0.28 3.27 3.95
N ALA A 49 0.31 4.23 3.03
CA ALA A 49 0.81 4.00 1.67
C ALA A 49 2.26 3.50 1.68
N TYR A 50 3.12 4.12 2.50
CA TYR A 50 4.51 3.66 2.65
C TYR A 50 4.60 2.30 3.33
N MET A 51 3.79 2.02 4.35
CA MET A 51 3.77 0.67 4.95
C MET A 51 3.30 -0.40 3.97
N VAL A 52 2.30 -0.11 3.15
CA VAL A 52 1.86 -1.02 2.08
C VAL A 52 3.00 -1.27 1.09
N ASP A 53 3.77 -0.25 0.70
CA ASP A 53 4.94 -0.40 -0.18
C ASP A 53 6.09 -1.21 0.48
N VAL A 54 6.45 -0.89 1.74
CA VAL A 54 7.42 -1.65 2.55
C VAL A 54 7.07 -3.13 2.58
N VAL A 55 5.79 -3.45 2.76
CA VAL A 55 5.33 -4.81 3.00
C VAL A 55 5.03 -5.56 1.69
N ALA A 56 4.62 -4.88 0.62
CA ALA A 56 4.44 -5.47 -0.70
C ALA A 56 5.76 -5.99 -1.29
N ARG A 57 6.85 -5.25 -1.08
CA ARG A 57 8.20 -5.62 -1.58
C ARG A 57 8.86 -6.75 -0.78
N ALA A 58 8.33 -7.06 0.39
CA ALA A 58 8.86 -8.03 1.33
C ALA A 58 8.40 -9.47 1.12
N GLY A 59 7.32 -9.66 0.34
CA GLY A 59 6.83 -10.97 -0.07
C GLY A 59 6.14 -11.81 1.00
N HIS A 60 6.80 -12.07 2.12
CA HIS A 60 6.27 -12.92 3.20
C HIS A 60 5.13 -12.27 4.00
N LEU A 61 4.89 -10.97 3.79
CA LEU A 61 3.93 -10.20 4.56
C LEU A 61 2.81 -9.63 3.69
N VAL A 62 2.63 -10.11 2.46
CA VAL A 62 1.50 -9.73 1.59
C VAL A 62 0.15 -9.92 2.29
N VAL A 63 -0.01 -10.96 3.12
CA VAL A 63 -1.20 -11.16 3.98
C VAL A 63 -1.37 -10.01 4.97
N ALA A 64 -0.29 -9.62 5.65
CA ALA A 64 -0.30 -8.51 6.59
C ALA A 64 -0.56 -7.18 5.89
N ALA A 65 0.00 -6.94 4.70
CA ALA A 65 -0.32 -5.74 3.91
C ALA A 65 -1.77 -5.72 3.46
N TYR A 66 -2.33 -6.86 3.06
CA TYR A 66 -3.73 -6.98 2.68
C TYR A 66 -4.66 -6.76 3.88
N GLN A 67 -4.42 -7.43 5.01
CA GLN A 67 -5.17 -7.19 6.25
C GLN A 67 -5.07 -5.74 6.73
N PHE A 68 -3.89 -5.14 6.61
CA PHE A 68 -3.67 -3.73 6.95
C PHE A 68 -4.41 -2.79 5.99
N SER A 69 -4.45 -3.12 4.69
CA SER A 69 -5.26 -2.37 3.71
C SER A 69 -6.75 -2.51 3.98
N CYS A 70 -7.23 -3.65 4.48
CA CYS A 70 -8.62 -3.85 4.89
C CYS A 70 -8.97 -3.11 6.20
N GLN A 71 -7.99 -2.78 7.04
CA GLN A 71 -8.19 -1.97 8.26
C GLN A 71 -8.28 -0.46 7.97
N MET A 72 -8.01 -0.02 6.74
CA MET A 72 -8.14 1.39 6.37
C MET A 72 -9.59 1.74 6.01
N THR A 73 -10.07 2.89 6.49
CA THR A 73 -11.32 3.53 6.05
C THR A 73 -11.25 4.14 4.64
N VAL A 74 -10.10 3.99 3.96
CA VAL A 74 -9.83 4.56 2.64
C VAL A 74 -9.53 3.43 1.67
N GLU A 75 -10.30 3.37 0.58
CA GLU A 75 -10.10 2.39 -0.50
C GLU A 75 -8.67 2.47 -1.07
N PRO A 76 -8.00 1.32 -1.29
CA PRO A 76 -6.66 1.29 -1.87
C PRO A 76 -6.68 1.75 -3.34
N THR A 77 -5.70 2.56 -3.74
CA THR A 77 -5.55 3.04 -5.12
C THR A 77 -5.04 1.95 -6.06
N ALA A 78 -5.26 2.09 -7.37
CA ALA A 78 -4.77 1.15 -8.38
C ALA A 78 -3.25 0.90 -8.28
N SER A 79 -2.47 1.97 -8.03
CA SER A 79 -1.01 1.85 -7.82
C SER A 79 -0.64 0.96 -6.63
N ARG A 80 -1.37 1.08 -5.50
CA ARG A 80 -1.13 0.25 -4.30
C ARG A 80 -1.50 -1.21 -4.55
N LEU A 81 -2.62 -1.46 -5.22
CA LEU A 81 -3.06 -2.80 -5.60
C LEU A 81 -2.07 -3.45 -6.58
N GLY A 82 -1.53 -2.69 -7.53
CA GLY A 82 -0.48 -3.16 -8.44
C GLY A 82 0.81 -3.56 -7.73
N ALA A 83 1.26 -2.78 -6.75
CA ALA A 83 2.41 -3.13 -5.92
C ALA A 83 2.18 -4.42 -5.12
N LEU A 84 1.00 -4.56 -4.50
CA LEU A 84 0.61 -5.77 -3.78
C LEU A 84 0.56 -7.01 -4.70
N LEU A 85 -0.06 -6.89 -5.87
CA LEU A 85 -0.14 -7.96 -6.87
C LEU A 85 1.25 -8.43 -7.32
N SER A 86 2.17 -7.49 -7.59
CA SER A 86 3.55 -7.80 -7.93
C SER A 86 4.26 -8.60 -6.82
N GLY A 87 4.04 -8.21 -5.56
CA GLY A 87 4.49 -8.95 -4.38
C GLY A 87 3.91 -10.36 -4.30
N CYS A 88 2.61 -10.52 -4.52
CA CYS A 88 1.95 -11.84 -4.54
C CYS A 88 2.57 -12.76 -5.59
N MET A 89 2.75 -12.27 -6.82
CA MET A 89 3.27 -13.05 -7.95
C MET A 89 4.71 -13.49 -7.70
N LYS A 90 5.57 -12.56 -7.26
CA LYS A 90 6.98 -12.84 -6.96
C LYS A 90 7.15 -13.92 -5.89
N HIS A 91 6.23 -13.99 -4.93
CA HIS A 91 6.28 -14.92 -3.80
C HIS A 91 5.29 -16.08 -3.91
N ARG A 92 4.71 -16.30 -5.10
CA ARG A 92 3.80 -17.42 -5.41
C ARG A 92 2.58 -17.51 -4.48
N ARG A 93 2.11 -16.37 -3.99
CA ARG A 93 0.85 -16.23 -3.23
C ARG A 93 -0.32 -16.01 -4.19
N PHE A 94 -0.61 -17.03 -4.98
CA PHE A 94 -1.63 -16.95 -6.04
C PHE A 94 -3.04 -16.74 -5.50
N ASP A 95 -3.32 -17.26 -4.30
CA ASP A 95 -4.55 -17.04 -3.54
C ASP A 95 -4.84 -15.53 -3.36
N LEU A 96 -3.83 -14.77 -2.94
CA LEU A 96 -3.95 -13.33 -2.76
C LEU A 96 -3.82 -12.55 -4.07
N ALA A 97 -2.98 -13.04 -5.00
CA ALA A 97 -2.82 -12.43 -6.31
C ALA A 97 -4.16 -12.33 -7.05
N GLU A 98 -4.96 -13.40 -7.01
CA GLU A 98 -6.26 -13.43 -7.66
C GLU A 98 -7.22 -12.42 -7.04
N MET A 99 -7.33 -12.39 -5.70
CA MET A 99 -8.19 -11.45 -4.99
C MET A 99 -7.81 -9.99 -5.25
N ILE A 100 -6.52 -9.66 -5.14
CA ILE A 100 -6.00 -8.30 -5.38
C ILE A 100 -6.15 -7.93 -6.85
N GLY A 101 -5.92 -8.87 -7.77
CA GLY A 101 -6.08 -8.67 -9.21
C GLY A 101 -7.52 -8.30 -9.59
N ARG A 102 -8.53 -8.98 -9.04
CA ARG A 102 -9.94 -8.62 -9.27
C ARG A 102 -10.24 -7.20 -8.78
N LYS A 103 -9.81 -6.87 -7.56
CA LYS A 103 -10.04 -5.53 -7.00
C LYS A 103 -9.29 -4.44 -7.77
N LEU A 104 -8.12 -4.74 -8.33
CA LEU A 104 -7.38 -3.84 -9.21
C LEU A 104 -8.15 -3.54 -10.50
N ILE A 105 -8.70 -4.57 -11.14
CA ILE A 105 -9.52 -4.40 -12.35
C ILE A 105 -10.75 -3.54 -12.05
N GLU A 106 -11.49 -3.85 -10.98
CA GLU A 106 -12.64 -3.05 -10.54
C GLU A 106 -12.28 -1.59 -10.28
N THR A 107 -11.13 -1.35 -9.64
CA THR A 107 -10.64 0.00 -9.36
C THR A 107 -10.31 0.77 -10.64
N LEU A 108 -9.63 0.12 -11.59
CA LEU A 108 -9.28 0.71 -12.88
C LEU A 108 -10.51 1.00 -13.75
N SER A 109 -11.51 0.12 -13.74
CA SER A 109 -12.78 0.33 -14.45
C SER A 109 -13.54 1.54 -13.89
N ARG A 110 -13.50 1.76 -12.58
CA ARG A 110 -14.08 2.96 -11.94
C ARG A 110 -13.33 4.25 -12.29
N GLU A 111 -12.01 4.17 -12.46
CA GLU A 111 -11.17 5.31 -12.83
C GLU A 111 -11.29 5.68 -14.33
N ASN A 112 -11.74 4.75 -15.19
CA ASN A 112 -11.96 5.00 -16.62
C ASN A 112 -13.38 4.59 -17.08
N PRO A 113 -14.39 5.48 -16.94
CA PRO A 113 -15.79 5.18 -17.21
C PRO A 113 -16.11 4.82 -18.68
N TRP A 114 -15.25 5.22 -19.63
CA TRP A 114 -15.50 5.10 -21.06
C TRP A 114 -15.02 3.79 -21.69
N SER A 115 -14.61 2.82 -20.87
CA SER A 115 -14.05 1.54 -21.36
C SER A 115 -15.11 0.50 -21.75
N VAL A 116 -16.41 0.81 -21.57
CA VAL A 116 -17.51 -0.15 -21.71
C VAL A 116 -18.62 0.39 -22.62
N GLU A 117 -18.25 0.94 -23.77
CA GLU A 117 -19.12 1.02 -24.95
C GLU A 117 -18.25 0.45 -26.07
N GLY A 118 -18.43 -0.80 -26.48
CA GLY A 118 -19.57 -1.16 -27.29
C GLY A 118 -19.41 -0.59 -28.70
N GLU A 119 -18.24 -0.72 -29.31
CA GLU A 119 -18.01 -0.39 -30.72
C GLU A 119 -18.48 -1.58 -31.58
N GLU A 120 -19.78 -1.88 -31.53
CA GLU A 120 -20.50 -2.66 -32.53
C GLU A 120 -21.69 -1.82 -33.01
N ASP A 121 -21.79 -1.67 -34.33
CA ASP A 121 -22.92 -1.18 -35.12
C ASP A 121 -23.19 0.34 -35.21
N SER A 122 -22.47 1.02 -36.12
CA SER A 122 -23.12 2.01 -37.03
C SER A 122 -22.25 2.35 -38.25
N TRP A 123 -22.22 1.45 -39.24
CA TRP A 123 -21.90 1.80 -40.64
C TRP A 123 -22.86 1.13 -41.62
N VAL A 124 -24.16 1.15 -41.31
CA VAL A 124 -25.24 0.90 -42.28
C VAL A 124 -26.35 1.93 -42.08
#